data_AF-A0A8C3XRN0-F1
#
_entry.id   AF-A0A8C3XRN0-F1
#
_cell.length_a   1.000
_cell.length_b   1.000
_cell.length_c   1.000
_cell.angle_alpha   90.00
_cell.angle_beta   90.00
_cell.angle_gamma   90.00
#
_symmetry.space_group_name_H-M   'P 1'
#
loop_
_entity.id
_entity.type
_entity.pdbx_description
1 polymer ?
#
loop_
_entity_poly.entity_id
_entity_poly.type
_entity_poly.pdbx_seq_one_letter_code
_entity_poly.pdbx_strand_id
1 'polypeptide(L)'
;SSLLLSTVVTGFTTQLLWHLLKKYDGQTKPIPHKGHVEGFEPVDNKCLLRATDGKKKIELITVLKEVNKFQMAYSNLLRANMDGLKKTNKKSKNKKSKATQ
;
A
#
# COMPACT_ATOMS: atom_id res chain seq x y z
N SER A 1 7.76 -8.29 -8.33
CA SER A 1 7.45 -8.73 -6.96
C SER A 1 6.24 -7.97 -6.44
N SER A 2 5.05 -8.61 -6.44
CA SER A 2 3.79 -7.94 -6.09
C SER A 2 3.49 -8.18 -4.61
N LEU A 3 3.59 -7.15 -3.78
CA LEU A 3 3.18 -7.22 -2.37
C LEU A 3 1.66 -7.01 -2.29
N LEU A 4 0.93 -8.09 -2.09
CA LEU A 4 -0.49 -8.06 -1.73
C LEU A 4 -0.57 -7.88 -0.21
N LEU A 5 -0.93 -6.68 0.23
CA LEU A 5 -1.24 -6.43 1.64
C LEU A 5 -2.76 -6.52 1.81
N SER A 6 -3.24 -7.70 2.17
CA SER A 6 -4.64 -7.91 2.55
C SER A 6 -4.84 -7.46 3.99
N THR A 7 -5.28 -6.23 4.20
CA THR A 7 -5.72 -5.79 5.53
C THR A 7 -7.22 -5.98 5.69
N VAL A 8 -7.61 -6.80 6.66
CA VAL A 8 -8.99 -6.97 7.10
C VAL A 8 -9.29 -5.85 8.11
N VAL A 9 -10.16 -4.90 7.77
CA VAL A 9 -10.68 -3.91 8.72
C VAL A 9 -11.95 -4.49 9.34
N THR A 10 -11.82 -5.15 10.49
CA THR A 10 -12.96 -5.58 11.31
C THR A 10 -13.45 -4.40 12.15
N GLY A 11 -14.42 -3.64 11.62
CA GLY A 11 -15.07 -2.53 12.34
C GLY A 11 -16.37 -2.01 11.71
N PHE A 12 -16.55 -2.16 10.40
CA PHE A 12 -17.79 -1.81 9.70
C PHE A 12 -18.14 -2.96 8.74
N THR A 13 -19.26 -3.66 8.99
CA THR A 13 -19.91 -4.63 8.08
C THR A 13 -18.96 -5.44 7.18
N THR A 14 -18.36 -6.56 7.63
CA THR A 14 -17.74 -7.67 6.84
C THR A 14 -17.09 -7.43 5.45
N GLN A 15 -16.77 -6.19 5.07
CA GLN A 15 -16.35 -5.83 3.72
C GLN A 15 -14.83 -5.63 3.73
N LEU A 16 -14.17 -6.29 2.78
CA LEU A 16 -12.72 -6.30 2.66
C LEU A 16 -12.29 -5.25 1.63
N LEU A 17 -11.39 -4.36 2.05
CA LEU A 17 -10.81 -3.36 1.18
C LEU A 17 -9.42 -3.80 0.72
N TRP A 18 -9.27 -4.10 -0.57
CA TRP A 18 -8.00 -4.49 -1.17
C TRP A 18 -7.28 -3.29 -1.74
N HIS A 19 -6.01 -3.13 -1.38
CA HIS A 19 -5.12 -2.14 -1.97
C HIS A 19 -3.90 -2.81 -2.60
N LEU A 20 -3.46 -2.32 -3.75
CA LEU A 20 -2.33 -2.84 -4.50
C LEU A 20 -1.47 -1.66 -4.98
N LEU A 21 -0.17 -1.73 -4.71
CA LEU A 21 0.82 -0.81 -5.26
C LEU A 21 1.67 -1.54 -6.29
N LYS A 22 1.76 -0.99 -7.50
CA LYS A 22 2.59 -1.52 -8.60
C LYS A 22 3.46 -0.41 -9.18
N LYS A 23 4.61 -0.77 -9.75
CA LYS A 23 5.35 0.13 -10.64
C LYS A 23 4.49 0.41 -11.87
N TYR A 24 4.40 1.67 -12.25
CA TYR A 24 3.63 2.08 -13.43
C TYR A 24 4.59 2.38 -14.58
N ASP A 25 4.53 1.55 -15.62
CA ASP A 25 5.44 1.62 -16.76
C ASP A 25 4.94 2.54 -17.90
N GLY A 26 4.00 3.45 -17.62
CA GLY A 26 3.49 4.41 -18.61
C GLY A 26 2.46 3.85 -19.61
N GLN A 27 2.16 2.56 -19.53
CA GLN A 27 1.29 1.87 -20.48
C GLN A 27 -0.18 2.23 -20.27
N THR A 28 -0.80 2.83 -21.28
CA THR A 28 -2.23 3.18 -21.31
C THR A 28 -3.05 2.24 -22.21
N LYS A 29 -2.39 1.34 -22.96
CA LYS A 29 -3.00 0.39 -23.89
C LYS A 29 -2.36 -1.00 -23.72
N PRO A 30 -3.09 -2.10 -23.96
CA PRO A 30 -2.51 -3.44 -23.93
C PRO A 30 -1.43 -3.61 -25.01
N ILE A 31 -0.35 -4.30 -24.67
CA ILE A 31 0.76 -4.58 -25.59
C ILE A 31 0.24 -5.46 -26.74
N PRO A 32 0.39 -5.04 -28.01
CA PRO A 32 0.02 -5.87 -29.15
C PRO A 32 0.80 -7.19 -29.16
N HIS A 33 0.08 -8.30 -29.35
CA HIS A 33 0.70 -9.61 -29.45
C HIS A 33 1.35 -9.73 -30.84
N LYS A 34 2.67 -9.57 -30.91
CA LYS A 34 3.55 -9.63 -32.10
C LYS A 34 3.63 -8.32 -32.89
N GLY A 35 4.68 -7.58 -32.63
CA GLY A 35 5.09 -6.39 -33.37
C GLY A 35 5.99 -5.57 -32.47
N HIS A 36 7.19 -5.27 -32.96
CA HIS A 36 8.25 -4.50 -32.30
C HIS A 36 7.70 -3.40 -31.38
N VAL A 37 7.95 -3.54 -30.07
CA VAL A 37 7.73 -2.48 -29.08
C VAL A 37 8.84 -1.45 -29.26
N GLU A 38 8.55 -0.37 -30.01
CA GLU A 38 9.37 0.83 -29.94
C GLU A 38 9.42 1.27 -28.47
N GLY A 39 10.64 1.45 -27.97
CA GLY A 39 10.95 1.62 -26.56
C GLY A 39 10.02 2.62 -25.88
N PHE A 40 9.17 2.11 -24.98
CA PHE A 40 8.59 2.94 -23.95
C PHE A 40 9.76 3.37 -23.06
N GLU A 41 10.30 4.54 -23.34
CA GLU A 41 11.32 5.18 -22.50
C GLU A 41 10.78 5.21 -21.06
N PRO A 42 11.40 4.50 -20.10
CA PRO A 42 10.93 4.41 -18.72
C PRO A 42 11.34 5.70 -17.98
N VAL A 43 10.75 6.83 -18.39
CA VAL A 43 11.28 8.16 -18.05
C VAL A 43 10.96 8.58 -16.63
N ASP A 44 9.99 7.95 -15.98
CA ASP A 44 9.58 8.36 -14.65
C ASP A 44 9.33 7.17 -13.75
N ASN A 45 9.96 7.16 -12.58
CA ASN A 45 9.64 6.27 -11.46
C ASN A 45 8.23 6.60 -10.93
N LYS A 46 7.20 6.18 -11.66
CA LYS A 46 5.79 6.32 -11.29
C LYS A 46 5.31 5.03 -10.62
N CYS A 47 4.36 5.15 -9.69
CA CYS A 47 3.66 4.02 -9.10
C CYS A 47 2.14 4.15 -9.31
N LEU A 48 1.47 3.00 -9.45
CA LEU A 48 0.03 2.88 -9.55
C LEU A 48 -0.50 2.27 -8.25
N LEU A 49 -1.37 3.00 -7.57
CA LEU A 49 -2.17 2.50 -6.45
C LEU A 49 -3.56 2.14 -6.97
N ARG A 50 -4.00 0.90 -6.71
CA ARG A 50 -5.38 0.47 -6.93
C ARG A 50 -6.03 0.08 -5.62
N ALA A 51 -7.21 0.61 -5.33
CA ALA A 51 -8.02 0.19 -4.20
C ALA A 51 -9.39 -0.33 -4.66
N THR A 52 -9.91 -1.35 -4.00
CA THR A 52 -11.25 -1.87 -4.30
C THR A 52 -11.90 -2.55 -3.10
N ASP A 53 -13.19 -2.28 -2.93
CA ASP A 53 -14.08 -2.93 -1.97
C ASP A 53 -14.85 -4.11 -2.62
N GLY A 54 -14.29 -4.67 -3.70
CA GLY A 54 -14.94 -5.64 -4.59
C GLY A 54 -16.00 -5.03 -5.52
N LYS A 55 -16.74 -4.01 -5.08
CA LYS A 55 -17.76 -3.30 -5.87
C LYS A 55 -17.22 -2.05 -6.56
N LYS A 56 -16.61 -1.16 -5.78
CA LYS A 56 -16.03 0.10 -6.26
C LYS A 56 -14.54 -0.07 -6.49
N LYS A 57 -14.00 0.60 -7.51
CA LYS A 57 -12.58 0.59 -7.86
C LYS A 57 -12.09 2.03 -8.00
N ILE A 58 -10.93 2.32 -7.41
CA ILE A 58 -10.22 3.58 -7.58
C ILE A 58 -8.77 3.29 -7.97
N GLU A 59 -8.23 4.11 -8.86
CA GLU A 59 -6.87 4.00 -9.39
C GLU A 59 -6.21 5.38 -9.34
N LEU A 60 -4.99 5.44 -8.80
CA LEU A 60 -4.21 6.67 -8.68
C LEU A 60 -2.79 6.41 -9.16
N ILE A 61 -2.30 7.26 -10.07
CA ILE A 61 -0.91 7.26 -10.51
C ILE A 61 -0.17 8.33 -9.70
N THR A 62 0.90 7.94 -9.01
CA THR A 62 1.76 8.87 -8.26
C THR A 62 3.12 8.97 -8.96
N VAL A 63 3.58 10.20 -9.18
CA VAL A 63 4.88 10.50 -9.78
C VAL A 63 5.89 10.80 -8.67
N LEU A 64 7.17 10.46 -8.89
CA LEU A 64 8.27 10.62 -7.91
C LEU A 64 8.30 11.98 -7.18
N LYS A 65 8.00 13.08 -7.91
CA LYS A 65 7.97 14.44 -7.36
C LYS A 65 7.01 14.62 -6.18
N GLU A 66 5.95 13.82 -6.12
CA GLU A 66 4.89 13.92 -5.13
C GLU A 66 4.88 12.76 -4.13
N VAL A 67 5.80 11.79 -4.28
CA VAL A 67 5.85 10.58 -3.44
C VAL A 67 6.00 10.90 -1.96
N ASN A 68 6.79 11.91 -1.60
CA ASN A 68 6.97 12.28 -0.19
C ASN A 68 5.66 12.76 0.47
N LYS A 69 4.89 13.60 -0.23
CA LYS A 69 3.60 14.11 0.26
C LYS A 69 2.57 12.97 0.31
N PHE A 70 2.53 12.18 -0.75
CA PHE A 70 1.66 11.03 -0.84
C PHE A 70 1.94 10.02 0.28
N GLN A 71 3.20 9.71 0.56
CA GLN A 71 3.60 8.77 1.61
C GLN A 71 3.10 9.23 2.98
N MET A 72 3.28 10.51 3.33
CA MET A 72 2.83 11.04 4.62
C MET A 72 1.31 10.96 4.76
N ALA A 73 0.57 11.44 3.75
CA ALA A 73 -0.89 11.41 3.75
C ALA A 73 -1.43 9.97 3.78
N TYR A 74 -0.86 9.08 2.97
CA TYR A 74 -1.26 7.68 2.89
C TYR A 74 -0.97 6.91 4.18
N SER A 75 0.18 7.16 4.81
CA SER A 75 0.52 6.54 6.11
C SER A 75 -0.46 6.98 7.20
N ASN A 76 -0.82 8.26 7.23
CA ASN A 76 -1.80 8.78 8.18
C ASN A 76 -3.19 8.19 7.94
N LEU A 77 -3.63 8.10 6.68
CA LEU A 77 -4.89 7.48 6.28
C LEU A 77 -4.96 6.02 6.75
N LEU A 78 -3.93 5.22 6.46
CA LEU A 78 -3.87 3.82 6.85
C LEU A 78 -3.89 3.66 8.38
N ARG A 79 -3.12 4.47 9.10
CA ARG A 79 -3.07 4.41 10.56
C ARG A 79 -4.39 4.77 11.22
N ALA A 80 -5.11 5.74 10.65
CA ALA A 80 -6.41 6.18 11.17
C ALA A 80 -7.53 5.15 10.93
N ASN A 81 -7.44 4.34 9.86
CA ASN A 81 -8.51 3.43 9.46
C ASN A 81 -8.24 1.94 9.76
N MET A 82 -6.98 1.54 10.03
CA MET A 82 -6.61 0.14 10.35
C MET A 82 -6.30 -0.04 11.84
N ASP A 83 -7.21 0.40 12.70
CA ASP A 83 -7.10 0.37 14.17
C ASP A 83 -7.76 -0.86 14.80
N GLY A 84 -8.67 -1.53 14.09
CA GLY A 84 -9.42 -2.72 14.54
C GLY A 84 -8.62 -4.02 14.68
N LEU A 85 -7.29 -3.98 14.61
CA LEU A 85 -6.42 -5.15 14.81
C LEU A 85 -6.13 -5.37 16.30
N LYS A 86 -6.05 -6.63 16.72
CA LYS A 86 -5.68 -6.99 18.09
C LYS A 86 -4.31 -6.38 18.42
N LYS A 87 -4.26 -5.48 19.40
CA LYS A 87 -3.01 -4.89 19.88
C LYS A 87 -2.09 -6.02 20.34
N THR A 88 -0.94 -6.18 19.69
CA THR A 88 0.11 -7.07 20.20
C THR A 88 0.59 -6.49 21.52
N ASN A 89 0.35 -7.21 22.62
CA ASN A 89 1.02 -6.95 23.90
C ASN A 89 2.52 -7.13 23.65
N LYS A 90 3.22 -6.02 23.36
CA LYS A 90 4.67 -5.99 23.43
C LYS A 90 4.98 -6.32 24.89
N LYS A 91 5.33 -7.58 25.18
CA LYS A 91 5.95 -7.95 26.45
C LYS A 91 7.14 -7.02 26.57
N SER A 92 6.98 -5.94 27.32
CA SER A 92 8.09 -5.23 27.89
C SER A 92 8.86 -6.32 28.63
N LYS A 93 10.06 -6.66 28.14
CA LYS A 93 11.02 -7.41 28.94
C LYS A 93 11.27 -6.53 30.15
N ASN A 94 10.51 -6.81 31.20
CA ASN A 94 10.70 -6.29 32.52
C ASN A 94 12.11 -6.75 32.93
N LYS A 95 13.13 -5.92 32.73
CA LYS A 95 14.43 -6.12 33.37
C LYS A 95 14.22 -5.77 34.84
N LYS A 96 13.74 -6.77 35.57
CA LYS A 96 13.88 -6.86 37.01
C LYS A 96 15.38 -7.06 37.28
N SER A 97 16.09 -6.01 37.67
CA SER A 97 17.31 -6.17 38.47
C SER A 97 16.95 -5.74 39.90
N LYS A 98 16.86 -6.75 40.75
CA LYS A 98 16.71 -6.70 42.20
C LYS A 98 18.13 -6.58 42.78
N ALA A 99 18.41 -5.61 43.65
CA ALA A 99 19.24 -5.78 44.86
C ALA A 99 19.48 -4.44 45.60
N THR A 100 19.07 -4.46 46.87
CA THR A 100 19.53 -3.75 48.07
C THR A 100 21.01 -3.33 48.09
N GLN A 101 21.28 -2.08 48.49
CA GLN A 101 21.90 -1.72 49.77
C GLN A 101 21.41 -0.35 50.21
#